data_AF-A0A9P4Z2E0-F1
#
_entry.id   AF-A0A9P4Z2E0-F1
#
_cell.length_a   1.000
_cell.length_b   1.000
_cell.length_c   1.000
_cell.angle_alpha   90.00
_cell.angle_beta   90.00
_cell.angle_gamma   90.00
#
_symmetry.space_group_name_H-M   'P 1'
#
loop_
_entity.id
_entity.type
_entity.pdbx_description
1 polymer ?
#
loop_
_entity_poly.entity_id
_entity_poly.type
_entity_poly.pdbx_seq_one_letter_code
_entity_poly.pdbx_strand_id
1 'polypeptide(L)'
;MVNHGVSRACRTYSGLSCNVCIRAGRICLGYESEGDLVFRHHRAARFDVLVSSPPRQLPVGDDYFVAHAVELFRREYCVRPAVAELSRGYLQGVSRLLRQEDGDAIRACKAMVLRSLGERQNRPGLIERAHDLYHGSIQSLRARVSDETFIQSPKALAVITLCGLYEISGQK
;
A
#
# COMPACT_ATOMS: atom_id res chain seq x y z
N MET A 1 14.18 -23.98 -9.98
CA MET A 1 13.22 -23.90 -8.85
C MET A 1 11.88 -23.49 -9.45
N VAL A 2 10.88 -24.38 -9.50
CA VAL A 2 9.63 -24.13 -10.25
C VAL A 2 8.61 -23.49 -9.30
N ASN A 3 8.11 -22.31 -9.64
CA ASN A 3 7.25 -21.51 -8.77
C ASN A 3 5.77 -21.95 -8.91
N HIS A 4 5.14 -22.51 -7.89
CA HIS A 4 3.81 -23.15 -8.04
C HIS A 4 2.60 -22.20 -7.88
N GLY A 5 2.81 -20.88 -8.09
CA GLY A 5 1.78 -19.84 -7.95
C GLY A 5 0.69 -19.87 -9.03
N VAL A 6 -0.41 -19.16 -8.77
CA VAL A 6 -1.49 -18.95 -9.76
C VAL A 6 -0.99 -17.96 -10.80
N SER A 7 -0.67 -18.44 -12.00
CA SER A 7 -0.24 -17.58 -13.11
C SER A 7 -0.88 -18.06 -14.41
N ARG A 8 -1.34 -17.12 -15.24
CA ARG A 8 -1.84 -17.41 -16.61
C ARG A 8 -0.71 -17.70 -17.60
N ALA A 9 0.56 -17.61 -17.17
CA ALA A 9 1.74 -17.83 -18.00
C ALA A 9 2.11 -19.32 -18.17
N CYS A 10 1.26 -20.25 -17.73
CA CYS A 10 1.45 -21.67 -18.03
C CYS A 10 1.31 -21.87 -19.54
N ARG A 11 2.39 -22.27 -20.22
CA ARG A 11 2.42 -22.45 -21.68
C ARG A 11 1.44 -23.50 -22.18
N THR A 12 1.03 -24.41 -21.29
CA THR A 12 0.12 -25.51 -21.60
C THR A 12 -1.36 -25.09 -21.52
N TYR A 13 -1.73 -24.13 -20.69
CA TYR A 13 -3.13 -23.69 -20.57
C TYR A 13 -3.23 -22.27 -19.99
N SER A 14 -3.72 -21.33 -20.81
CA SER A 14 -3.93 -19.93 -20.42
C SER A 14 -5.08 -19.81 -19.41
N GLY A 15 -4.80 -19.88 -18.11
CA GLY A 15 -5.82 -19.70 -17.08
C GLY A 15 -5.65 -20.50 -15.79
N LEU A 16 -4.74 -21.49 -15.74
CA LEU A 16 -4.61 -22.42 -14.62
C LEU A 16 -3.17 -22.51 -14.13
N SER A 17 -2.98 -22.75 -12.83
CA SER A 17 -1.65 -22.99 -12.25
C SER A 17 -1.05 -24.30 -12.76
N CYS A 18 0.28 -24.41 -12.79
CA CYS A 18 1.00 -25.63 -13.20
C CYS A 18 0.55 -26.89 -12.43
N ASN A 19 0.09 -26.73 -11.18
CA ASN A 19 -0.44 -27.81 -10.36
C ASN A 19 -1.68 -28.49 -10.96
N VAL A 20 -2.47 -27.78 -11.76
CA VAL A 20 -3.65 -28.35 -12.44
C VAL A 20 -3.22 -29.28 -13.57
N CYS A 21 -2.16 -28.94 -14.31
CA CYS A 21 -1.63 -29.80 -15.37
C CYS A 21 -1.09 -31.11 -14.79
N ILE A 22 -0.36 -31.03 -13.68
CA ILE A 22 0.18 -32.20 -12.96
C ILE A 22 -0.95 -33.11 -12.47
N ARG A 23 -1.97 -32.54 -11.81
CA ARG A 23 -3.13 -33.32 -11.34
C ARG A 23 -3.93 -33.96 -12.48
N ALA A 24 -3.94 -33.34 -13.66
CA ALA A 24 -4.60 -33.87 -14.84
C ALA A 24 -3.74 -34.88 -15.63
N GLY A 25 -2.57 -35.29 -15.13
CA GLY A 25 -1.69 -36.24 -15.82
C GLY A 25 -1.09 -35.72 -17.13
N ARG A 26 -1.05 -34.40 -17.32
CA ARG A 26 -0.54 -33.76 -18.54
C ARG A 26 0.90 -33.28 -18.33
N ILE A 27 1.71 -33.32 -19.39
CA ILE A 27 3.07 -32.78 -19.39
C ILE A 27 2.97 -31.24 -19.33
N CYS A 28 3.41 -30.66 -18.21
CA CYS A 28 3.45 -29.21 -18.01
C CYS A 28 4.79 -28.68 -18.52
N LEU A 29 4.75 -27.75 -19.49
CA LEU A 29 5.96 -27.17 -20.08
C LEU A 29 6.56 -26.02 -19.24
N GLY A 30 5.97 -25.73 -18.07
CA GLY A 30 6.39 -24.64 -17.19
C GLY A 30 5.88 -23.26 -17.64
N TYR A 31 6.46 -22.22 -17.04
CA TYR A 31 6.21 -20.83 -17.44
C TYR A 31 7.18 -20.43 -18.56
N GLU A 32 6.73 -19.57 -19.46
CA GLU A 32 7.63 -18.89 -20.39
C GLU A 32 8.60 -17.97 -19.61
N SER A 33 9.83 -17.86 -20.11
CA SER A 33 10.91 -17.11 -19.47
C SER A 33 10.63 -15.61 -19.40
N GLU A 34 11.23 -14.97 -18.39
CA GLU A 34 10.93 -13.62 -17.87
C GLU A 34 10.84 -12.47 -18.89
N GLY A 35 11.40 -12.61 -20.09
CA GLY A 35 11.38 -11.58 -21.14
C GLY A 35 9.99 -11.22 -21.67
N ASP A 36 9.02 -12.13 -21.58
CA ASP A 36 7.63 -11.93 -22.03
C ASP A 36 6.63 -11.83 -20.87
N LEU A 37 7.11 -11.65 -19.63
CA LEU A 37 6.27 -11.36 -18.47
C LEU A 37 5.69 -9.95 -18.61
N VAL A 38 4.67 -9.82 -19.45
CA VAL A 38 3.75 -8.69 -19.39
C VAL A 38 3.05 -8.80 -18.05
N PHE A 39 3.51 -8.03 -17.05
CA PHE A 39 2.76 -7.74 -15.84
C PHE A 39 1.49 -7.01 -16.28
N ARG A 40 0.46 -7.76 -16.66
CA ARG A 40 -0.86 -7.18 -16.85
C ARG A 40 -1.29 -6.73 -15.46
N HIS A 41 -1.59 -5.43 -15.34
CA HIS A 41 -2.27 -4.90 -14.16
C HIS A 41 -3.40 -5.87 -13.82
N HIS A 42 -3.27 -6.56 -12.69
CA HIS A 42 -4.40 -7.23 -12.09
C HIS A 42 -5.37 -6.10 -11.77
N ARG A 43 -6.28 -5.81 -12.69
CA ARG A 43 -7.54 -5.20 -12.34
C ARG A 43 -8.10 -6.21 -11.36
N ALA A 44 -8.08 -5.86 -10.06
CA ALA A 44 -8.80 -6.61 -9.07
C ALA A 44 -10.14 -6.97 -9.73
N ALA A 45 -10.50 -8.26 -9.74
CA ALA A 45 -11.84 -8.63 -10.13
C ALA A 45 -12.73 -7.61 -9.42
N ARG A 46 -13.53 -6.88 -10.18
CA ARG A 46 -14.61 -6.13 -9.57
C ARG A 46 -15.41 -7.22 -8.89
N PHE A 47 -15.10 -7.48 -7.62
CA PHE A 47 -16.16 -7.59 -6.66
C PHE A 47 -16.93 -6.31 -6.94
N ASP A 48 -18.03 -6.46 -7.67
CA ASP A 48 -19.16 -5.59 -7.51
C ASP A 48 -19.59 -5.76 -6.04
N VAL A 49 -18.73 -5.30 -5.12
CA VAL A 49 -19.21 -4.60 -3.97
C VAL A 49 -20.01 -3.51 -4.62
N LEU A 50 -21.33 -3.68 -4.59
CA LEU A 50 -22.27 -2.59 -4.67
C LEU A 50 -21.82 -1.60 -3.59
N VAL A 51 -20.81 -0.79 -3.91
CA VAL A 51 -20.51 0.43 -3.23
C VAL A 51 -21.53 1.40 -3.80
N SER A 52 -22.81 1.12 -3.51
CA SER A 52 -23.84 2.14 -3.36
C SER A 52 -23.51 2.93 -2.09
N SER A 53 -22.30 3.48 -2.04
CA SER A 53 -22.09 4.65 -1.22
C SER A 53 -22.83 5.77 -1.93
N PRO A 54 -23.78 6.45 -1.28
CA PRO A 54 -24.31 7.71 -1.82
C PRO A 54 -23.13 8.63 -2.17
N PRO A 55 -23.27 9.57 -3.12
CA PRO A 55 -22.22 10.53 -3.41
C PRO A 55 -21.80 11.17 -2.09
N ARG A 56 -20.64 10.77 -1.56
CA ARG A 56 -20.14 11.34 -0.32
C ARG A 56 -19.88 12.79 -0.66
N GLN A 57 -20.71 13.68 -0.12
CA GLN A 57 -20.37 15.08 -0.08
C GLN A 57 -18.96 15.16 0.47
N LEU A 58 -18.05 15.63 -0.39
CA LEU A 58 -16.67 15.82 -0.01
C LEU A 58 -16.68 16.86 1.13
N PRO A 59 -16.05 16.56 2.26
CA PRO A 59 -15.87 17.53 3.33
C PRO A 59 -15.35 18.85 2.75
N VAL A 60 -15.98 19.96 3.14
CA VAL A 60 -15.74 21.26 2.52
C VAL A 60 -14.35 21.80 2.88
N GLY A 61 -13.76 21.39 4.01
CA GLY A 61 -12.46 21.87 4.49
C GLY A 61 -11.33 20.84 4.45
N ASP A 62 -10.11 21.33 4.21
CA ASP A 62 -8.88 20.52 4.24
C ASP A 62 -8.58 19.96 5.63
N ASP A 63 -8.96 20.69 6.69
CA ASP A 63 -8.78 20.28 8.10
C ASP A 63 -9.44 18.95 8.44
N TYR A 64 -10.57 18.65 7.81
CA TYR A 64 -11.23 17.36 7.99
C TYR A 64 -10.29 16.22 7.58
N PHE A 65 -9.63 16.35 6.43
CA PHE A 65 -8.73 15.32 5.92
C PHE A 65 -7.49 15.19 6.80
N VAL A 66 -6.95 16.29 7.32
CA VAL A 66 -5.82 16.27 8.25
C VAL A 66 -6.18 15.55 9.55
N ALA A 67 -7.35 15.84 10.12
CA ALA A 67 -7.83 15.22 11.35
C ALA A 67 -8.11 13.71 11.18
N HIS A 68 -8.62 13.31 10.03
CA HIS A 68 -9.03 11.92 9.76
C HIS A 68 -8.01 11.10 8.97
N ALA A 69 -6.84 11.65 8.65
CA ALA A 69 -5.90 11.02 7.73
C ALA A 69 -5.47 9.61 8.15
N VAL A 70 -5.27 9.36 9.46
CA VAL A 70 -4.89 8.03 9.96
C VAL A 70 -6.03 7.03 9.78
N GLU A 71 -7.28 7.44 9.94
CA GLU A 71 -8.41 6.55 9.70
C GLU A 71 -8.60 6.29 8.20
N LEU A 72 -8.42 7.33 7.37
CA LEU A 72 -8.39 7.19 5.92
C LEU A 72 -7.25 6.25 5.46
N PHE A 73 -6.08 6.32 6.09
CA PHE A 73 -4.98 5.39 5.86
C PHE A 73 -5.40 3.93 6.09
N ARG A 74 -5.99 3.66 7.25
CA ARG A 74 -6.44 2.31 7.62
C ARG A 74 -7.49 1.77 6.67
N ARG A 75 -8.36 2.63 6.15
CA ARG A 75 -9.43 2.24 5.24
C ARG A 75 -8.95 2.03 3.81
N GLU A 76 -8.06 2.89 3.32
CA GLU A 76 -7.73 2.94 1.90
C GLU A 76 -6.41 2.25 1.53
N TYR A 77 -5.48 2.10 2.49
CA TYR A 77 -4.14 1.58 2.21
C TYR A 77 -3.81 0.29 2.96
N CYS A 78 -4.57 -0.07 3.99
CA CYS A 78 -4.35 -1.33 4.70
C CYS A 78 -5.24 -2.43 4.14
N VAL A 79 -4.65 -3.57 3.79
CA VAL A 79 -5.40 -4.76 3.40
C VAL A 79 -5.43 -5.72 4.58
N ARG A 80 -6.63 -5.97 5.12
CA ARG A 80 -6.83 -6.97 6.17
C ARG A 80 -6.67 -8.38 5.59
N PRO A 81 -5.98 -9.29 6.28
CA PRO A 81 -5.93 -10.67 5.83
C PRO A 81 -7.31 -11.32 6.00
N ALA A 82 -7.73 -12.13 5.02
CA ALA A 82 -8.93 -12.95 5.14
C ALA A 82 -8.74 -14.09 6.17
N VAL A 83 -7.53 -14.62 6.26
CA VAL A 83 -7.10 -15.62 7.23
C VAL A 83 -5.75 -15.17 7.81
N ALA A 84 -5.71 -14.89 9.11
CA ALA A 84 -4.55 -14.28 9.76
C ALA A 84 -3.31 -15.19 9.79
N GLU A 85 -3.50 -16.51 9.72
CA GLU A 85 -2.42 -17.50 9.69
C GLU A 85 -1.68 -17.51 8.35
N LEU A 86 -2.35 -17.11 7.26
CA LEU A 86 -1.80 -17.16 5.90
C LEU A 86 -1.17 -15.83 5.46
N SER A 87 -1.55 -14.71 6.09
CA SER A 87 -0.98 -13.41 5.79
C SER A 87 -1.13 -12.46 6.97
N ARG A 88 -0.14 -11.57 7.14
CA ARG A 88 -0.19 -10.49 8.13
C ARG A 88 -1.00 -9.28 7.67
N GLY A 89 -1.44 -9.26 6.41
CA GLY A 89 -2.09 -8.11 5.76
C GLY A 89 -1.09 -7.06 5.28
N TYR A 90 -1.48 -6.27 4.27
CA TYR A 90 -0.64 -5.19 3.74
C TYR A 90 -0.77 -3.96 4.65
N LEU A 91 0.38 -3.42 5.09
CA LEU A 91 0.51 -2.28 6.01
C LEU A 91 -0.27 -2.40 7.34
N GLN A 92 -0.80 -3.59 7.64
CA GLN A 92 -1.57 -3.84 8.86
C GLN A 92 -0.72 -3.67 10.12
N GLY A 93 0.59 -3.97 10.04
CA GLY A 93 1.56 -3.71 11.11
C GLY A 93 1.73 -2.21 11.38
N VAL A 94 1.82 -1.39 10.33
CA VAL A 94 1.90 0.08 10.45
C VAL A 94 0.61 0.62 11.07
N SER A 95 -0.56 0.16 10.64
CA SER A 95 -1.86 0.53 11.23
C SER A 95 -1.98 0.24 12.73
N ARG A 96 -1.42 -0.90 13.17
CA ARG A 96 -1.34 -1.26 14.60
C ARG A 96 -0.43 -0.31 15.36
N LEU A 97 0.75 -0.04 14.82
CA LEU A 97 1.72 0.88 15.42
C LEU A 97 1.17 2.30 15.56
N LEU A 98 0.49 2.82 14.53
CA LEU A 98 -0.16 4.14 14.56
C LEU A 98 -1.31 4.27 15.57
N ARG A 99 -1.73 3.20 16.26
CA ARG A 99 -2.68 3.31 17.39
C ARG A 99 -1.99 3.58 18.73
N GLN A 100 -0.71 3.24 18.82
CA GLN A 100 0.06 3.27 20.06
C GLN A 100 1.11 4.39 20.06
N GLU A 101 1.28 5.06 18.93
CA GLU A 101 2.32 6.02 18.68
C GLU A 101 1.76 7.39 18.37
N ASP A 102 2.35 8.39 19.01
CA ASP A 102 2.24 9.79 18.62
C ASP A 102 3.59 10.26 18.07
N GLY A 103 3.59 11.12 17.05
CA GLY A 103 4.81 11.71 16.49
C GLY A 103 5.05 11.43 15.02
N ASP A 104 6.30 11.12 14.66
CA ASP A 104 6.80 11.14 13.26
C ASP A 104 6.05 10.16 12.33
N ALA A 105 5.66 8.99 12.86
CA ALA A 105 4.93 8.00 12.07
C ALA A 105 3.52 8.50 11.72
N ILE A 106 2.81 9.14 12.66
CA ILE A 106 1.53 9.80 12.38
C ILE A 106 1.72 10.94 11.38
N ARG A 107 2.78 11.75 11.55
CA ARG A 107 3.06 12.86 10.62
C ARG A 107 3.32 12.37 9.20
N ALA A 108 4.15 11.33 9.03
CA ALA A 108 4.42 10.71 7.74
C ALA A 108 3.16 10.06 7.13
N CYS A 109 2.34 9.41 7.97
CA CYS A 109 1.06 8.85 7.56
C CYS A 109 0.12 9.93 7.01
N LYS A 110 0.00 11.06 7.72
CA LYS A 110 -0.79 12.21 7.27
C LYS A 110 -0.27 12.74 5.94
N ALA A 111 1.04 12.96 5.82
CA ALA A 111 1.65 13.43 4.58
C ALA A 111 1.27 12.53 3.38
N MET A 112 1.48 11.22 3.49
CA MET A 112 1.17 10.27 2.41
C MET A 112 -0.30 10.31 2.00
N VAL A 113 -1.22 10.26 2.98
CA VAL A 113 -2.65 10.27 2.71
C VAL A 113 -3.10 11.58 2.08
N LEU A 114 -2.65 12.71 2.61
CA LEU A 114 -3.02 14.04 2.12
C LEU A 114 -2.51 14.28 0.70
N ARG A 115 -1.28 13.86 0.38
CA ARG A 115 -0.74 13.95 -0.99
C ARG A 115 -1.62 13.18 -1.96
N SER A 116 -1.87 11.91 -1.68
CA SER A 116 -2.67 11.07 -2.58
C SER A 116 -4.12 11.56 -2.71
N LEU A 117 -4.73 12.09 -1.64
CA LEU A 117 -6.06 12.69 -1.71
C LEU A 117 -6.05 14.00 -2.51
N GLY A 118 -5.06 14.86 -2.27
CA GLY A 118 -4.87 16.11 -3.00
C GLY A 118 -4.72 15.89 -4.49
N GLU A 119 -3.93 14.88 -4.90
CA GLU A 119 -3.79 14.51 -6.30
C GLU A 119 -5.06 13.92 -6.90
N ARG A 120 -5.75 13.01 -6.19
CA ARG A 120 -7.00 12.40 -6.68
C ARG A 120 -8.16 13.38 -6.79
N GLN A 121 -8.19 14.40 -5.93
CA GLN A 121 -9.29 15.37 -5.85
C GLN A 121 -8.92 16.74 -6.45
N ASN A 122 -7.73 16.88 -7.00
CA ASN A 122 -7.19 18.16 -7.51
C ASN A 122 -7.27 19.30 -6.48
N ARG A 123 -6.86 19.02 -5.23
CA ARG A 123 -6.85 19.97 -4.10
C ARG A 123 -5.40 20.36 -3.75
N PRO A 124 -4.88 21.49 -4.26
CA PRO A 124 -3.49 21.88 -4.03
C PRO A 124 -3.18 22.16 -2.55
N GLY A 125 -4.13 22.67 -1.76
CA GLY A 125 -3.94 22.90 -0.32
C GLY A 125 -3.61 21.62 0.46
N LEU A 126 -4.19 20.48 0.07
CA LEU A 126 -3.83 19.17 0.66
C LEU A 126 -2.41 18.74 0.29
N ILE A 127 -1.98 19.05 -0.94
CA ILE A 127 -0.63 18.73 -1.43
C ILE A 127 0.41 19.58 -0.71
N GLU A 128 0.20 20.89 -0.60
CA GLU A 128 1.05 21.81 0.15
C GLU A 128 1.19 21.35 1.61
N ARG A 129 0.06 21.05 2.27
CA ARG A 129 0.08 20.56 3.65
C ARG A 129 0.80 19.23 3.78
N ALA A 130 0.68 18.36 2.78
CA ALA A 130 1.37 17.09 2.75
C ALA A 130 2.90 17.27 2.63
N HIS A 131 3.37 18.23 1.82
CA HIS A 131 4.78 18.59 1.71
C HIS A 131 5.36 19.06 3.05
N ASP A 132 4.68 19.96 3.76
CA ASP A 132 5.12 20.45 5.08
C ASP A 132 5.32 19.29 6.07
N LEU A 133 4.32 18.42 6.15
CA LEU A 133 4.33 17.26 7.05
C LEU A 133 5.44 16.27 6.67
N TYR A 134 5.62 16.03 5.38
CA TYR A 134 6.67 15.16 4.86
C TYR A 134 8.07 15.70 5.21
N HIS A 135 8.32 16.97 4.91
CA HIS A 135 9.59 17.63 5.23
C HIS A 135 9.91 17.54 6.72
N GLY A 136 8.92 17.80 7.58
CA GLY A 136 9.08 17.65 9.03
C GLY A 136 9.43 16.22 9.45
N SER A 137 8.82 15.20 8.83
CA SER A 137 9.15 13.80 9.10
C SER A 137 10.55 13.41 8.64
N ILE A 138 11.00 13.87 7.46
CA ILE A 138 12.35 13.60 6.97
C ILE A 138 13.41 14.32 7.81
N GLN A 139 13.16 15.56 8.24
CA GLN A 139 14.07 16.28 9.12
C GLN A 139 14.24 15.56 10.47
N SER A 140 13.13 15.12 11.08
CA SER A 140 13.19 14.33 12.33
C SER A 140 13.91 13.00 12.12
N LEU A 141 13.61 12.29 11.03
CA LEU A 141 14.28 11.03 10.69
C LEU A 141 15.79 11.24 10.51
N ARG A 142 16.21 12.30 9.80
CA ARG A 142 17.62 12.64 9.60
C ARG A 142 18.33 12.91 10.92
N ALA A 143 17.69 13.61 11.85
CA ALA A 143 18.27 13.88 13.17
C ALA A 143 18.48 12.59 14.00
N ARG A 144 17.70 11.55 13.73
CA ARG A 144 17.70 10.30 14.50
C ARG A 144 18.34 9.12 13.79
N VAL A 145 18.80 9.29 12.54
CA VAL A 145 19.32 8.18 11.74
C VAL A 145 20.61 7.58 12.32
N SER A 146 21.35 8.37 13.10
CA SER A 146 22.55 7.90 13.80
C SER A 146 22.25 7.17 15.12
N ASP A 147 21.00 7.18 15.58
CA ASP A 147 20.56 6.45 16.78
C ASP A 147 20.17 5.01 16.38
N GLU A 148 21.04 4.07 16.71
CA GLU A 148 20.87 2.65 16.39
C GLU A 148 19.62 2.05 17.05
N THR A 149 19.27 2.50 18.27
CA THR A 149 18.09 2.01 18.98
C THR A 149 16.80 2.44 18.28
N PHE A 150 16.77 3.68 17.75
CA PHE A 150 15.65 4.15 16.98
C PHE A 150 15.56 3.44 15.63
N ILE A 151 16.65 3.35 14.87
CA ILE A 151 16.63 2.79 13.51
C ILE A 151 16.23 1.32 13.48
N GLN A 152 16.60 0.55 14.51
CA GLN A 152 16.17 -0.84 14.65
C GLN A 152 14.71 -0.98 15.14
N SER A 153 14.07 0.12 15.54
CA SER A 153 12.71 0.07 16.07
C SER A 153 11.65 -0.08 14.96
N PRO A 154 10.50 -0.73 15.26
CA PRO A 154 9.35 -0.75 14.36
C PRO A 154 8.84 0.65 13.99
N LYS A 155 9.09 1.67 14.82
CA LYS A 155 8.71 3.06 14.59
C LYS A 155 9.50 3.65 13.43
N ALA A 156 10.82 3.46 13.40
CA ALA A 156 11.66 3.92 12.31
C ALA A 156 11.25 3.26 10.99
N LEU A 157 11.02 1.95 10.99
CA LEU A 157 10.51 1.25 9.80
C LEU A 157 9.18 1.83 9.31
N ALA A 158 8.24 2.14 10.21
CA ALA A 158 6.97 2.76 9.84
C ALA A 158 7.16 4.15 9.22
N VAL A 159 7.99 5.01 9.82
CA VAL A 159 8.31 6.35 9.29
C VAL A 159 8.93 6.22 7.90
N ILE A 160 9.98 5.43 7.75
CA ILE A 160 10.69 5.22 6.48
C ILE A 160 9.73 4.68 5.41
N THR A 161 8.92 3.68 5.75
CA THR A 161 7.94 3.09 4.82
C THR A 161 6.93 4.13 4.35
N LEU A 162 6.35 4.91 5.26
CA LEU A 162 5.35 5.92 4.93
C LEU A 162 5.94 7.08 4.12
N CYS A 163 7.16 7.51 4.44
CA CYS A 163 7.91 8.49 3.65
C CYS A 163 8.23 7.95 2.24
N GLY A 164 8.66 6.70 2.12
CA GLY A 164 8.89 6.05 0.82
C GLY A 164 7.61 5.97 -0.02
N LEU A 165 6.48 5.62 0.59
CA LEU A 165 5.18 5.60 -0.07
C LEU A 165 4.74 6.99 -0.52
N TYR A 166 5.00 8.02 0.28
CA TYR A 166 4.75 9.41 -0.11
C TYR A 166 5.50 9.77 -1.40
N GLU A 167 6.77 9.42 -1.52
CA GLU A 167 7.57 9.75 -2.71
C GLU A 167 7.10 8.99 -3.95
N ILE A 168 6.80 7.70 -3.81
CA ILE A 168 6.28 6.90 -4.93
C ILE A 168 4.91 7.41 -5.38
N SER A 169 4.06 7.86 -4.44
CA SER A 169 2.69 8.25 -4.75
C SER A 169 2.55 9.51 -5.62
N GLY A 170 3.60 10.33 -5.75
CA GLY A 170 3.51 11.55 -6.56
C GLY A 170 4.63 11.78 -7.55
N GLN A 171 5.29 10.71 -8.00
CA GLN A 171 5.97 10.71 -9.29
C GLN A 171 4.93 10.41 -10.37
N LYS A 172 4.54 11.44 -11.14
CA LYS A 172 3.76 11.30 -12.39
C LYS A 172 4.59 11.82 -13.54
#